data_AF-A0A1X0U7E9-F1
#
_entry.id   AF-A0A1X0U7E9-F1
#
_cell.length_a   1.000
_cell.length_b   1.000
_cell.length_c   1.000
_cell.angle_alpha   90.00
_cell.angle_beta   90.00
_cell.angle_gamma   90.00
#
_symmetry.space_group_name_H-M   'P 1'
#
loop_
_entity.id
_entity.type
_entity.pdbx_description
1 polymer ?
#
loop_
_entity_poly.entity_id
_entity_poly.type
_entity_poly.pdbx_seq_one_letter_code
_entity_poly.pdbx_strand_id
1 'polypeptide(L)'
;MTGRNGMDVYAAALDAARGAEIIFGDTTAPPPVVAFAEPTEVEVAGQRAVRYTVSVTGIHQRQLCDPTEAIFDVVAMTAYATAPVAVFMIELHQDVEGALDHSVADQVISTIRRTDSKDGVGNGT
;
A
#
# COMPACT_ATOMS: atom_id res chain seq x y z
N MET A 1 -16.61 5.28 -25.58
CA MET A 1 -15.17 5.15 -25.87
C MET A 1 -14.56 4.31 -24.77
N THR A 2 -14.06 3.11 -25.08
CA THR A 2 -13.43 2.18 -24.11
C THR A 2 -11.94 2.10 -24.39
N GLY A 3 -11.14 2.87 -23.66
CA GLY A 3 -9.68 2.82 -23.75
C GLY A 3 -9.14 1.74 -22.81
N ARG A 4 -8.67 0.63 -23.37
CA ARG A 4 -7.85 -0.38 -22.69
C ARG A 4 -6.39 -0.10 -23.05
N ASN A 5 -5.57 0.25 -22.06
CA ASN A 5 -4.10 0.18 -22.09
C ASN A 5 -3.58 0.27 -20.64
N GLY A 6 -2.91 -0.77 -20.14
CA GLY A 6 -2.42 -0.84 -18.77
C GLY A 6 -3.49 -1.22 -17.75
N MET A 7 -3.11 -1.94 -16.70
CA MET A 7 -3.98 -2.14 -15.54
C MET A 7 -4.38 -0.75 -15.01
N ASP A 8 -5.68 -0.48 -14.94
CA ASP A 8 -6.20 0.77 -14.37
C ASP A 8 -5.63 0.94 -12.94
N VAL A 9 -5.25 2.15 -12.54
CA VAL A 9 -4.66 2.43 -11.22
C VAL A 9 -5.57 1.94 -10.09
N TYR A 10 -6.88 1.99 -10.28
CA TYR A 10 -7.87 1.39 -9.39
C TYR A 10 -7.74 -0.13 -9.30
N ALA A 11 -7.67 -0.80 -10.44
CA ALA A 11 -7.53 -2.25 -10.50
C ALA A 11 -6.20 -2.71 -9.90
N ALA A 12 -5.12 -1.98 -10.16
CA ALA A 12 -3.80 -2.27 -9.61
C ALA A 12 -3.77 -2.08 -8.08
N ALA A 13 -4.38 -1.01 -7.56
CA ALA A 13 -4.47 -0.79 -6.12
C ALA A 13 -5.30 -1.89 -5.43
N LEU A 14 -6.44 -2.27 -6.02
CA LEU A 14 -7.29 -3.32 -5.47
C LEU A 14 -6.62 -4.70 -5.51
N ASP A 15 -5.95 -5.04 -6.61
CA ASP A 15 -5.23 -6.31 -6.76
C ASP A 15 -4.12 -6.44 -5.71
N ALA A 16 -3.33 -5.39 -5.55
CA ALA A 16 -2.32 -5.31 -4.50
C ALA A 16 -2.91 -5.34 -3.08
N ALA A 17 -4.04 -4.66 -2.84
CA ALA A 17 -4.73 -4.69 -1.55
C ALA A 17 -5.20 -6.10 -1.17
N ARG A 18 -5.63 -6.91 -2.14
CA ARG A 18 -5.98 -8.33 -1.91
C ARG A 18 -4.79 -9.18 -1.44
N GLY A 19 -3.56 -8.71 -1.66
CA GLY A 19 -2.36 -9.31 -1.08
C GLY A 19 -2.39 -9.40 0.45
N ALA A 20 -3.21 -8.58 1.14
CA ALA A 20 -3.37 -8.63 2.59
C ALA A 20 -3.77 -10.03 3.10
N GLU A 21 -4.60 -10.78 2.37
CA GLU A 21 -5.00 -12.14 2.75
C GLU A 21 -3.81 -13.10 2.82
N ILE A 22 -2.81 -12.89 1.96
CA ILE A 22 -1.59 -13.70 1.92
C ILE A 22 -0.59 -13.20 2.97
N ILE A 23 -0.45 -11.88 3.12
CA ILE A 23 0.50 -11.25 4.07
C ILE A 23 0.15 -11.61 5.51
N PHE A 24 -1.12 -11.52 5.88
CA PHE A 24 -1.59 -11.77 7.24
C PHE A 24 -2.16 -13.18 7.47
N GLY A 25 -2.17 -14.00 6.42
CA GLY A 25 -2.64 -15.38 6.50
C GLY A 25 -1.65 -16.31 7.19
N ASP A 26 -2.17 -17.34 7.85
CA ASP A 26 -1.38 -18.45 8.40
C ASP A 26 -2.03 -19.77 8.01
N THR A 27 -1.26 -20.71 7.47
CA THR A 27 -1.78 -22.02 7.00
C THR A 27 -2.11 -22.98 8.15
N THR A 28 -1.69 -22.65 9.37
CA THR A 28 -1.88 -23.46 10.57
C THR A 28 -2.97 -22.94 11.51
N ALA A 29 -3.61 -21.81 11.15
CA ALA A 29 -4.63 -21.14 11.97
C ALA A 29 -5.84 -20.72 11.13
N PRO A 30 -6.96 -20.35 11.76
CA PRO A 30 -8.09 -19.73 11.06
C PRO A 30 -7.64 -18.47 10.30
N PRO A 31 -8.22 -18.19 9.13
CA PRO A 31 -7.88 -17.00 8.36
C PRO A 31 -8.32 -15.72 9.10
N PRO A 32 -7.57 -14.61 8.97
CA PRO A 32 -7.99 -13.32 9.51
C PRO A 32 -9.20 -12.78 8.75
N VAL A 33 -9.93 -11.88 9.39
CA VAL A 33 -11.00 -11.11 8.74
C VAL A 33 -10.38 -9.91 8.05
N VAL A 34 -10.60 -9.80 6.75
CA VAL A 34 -10.07 -8.72 5.90
C VAL A 34 -11.24 -7.86 5.40
N ALA A 35 -11.23 -6.58 5.76
CA ALA A 35 -12.23 -5.60 5.35
C ALA A 35 -11.60 -4.51 4.46
N PHE A 36 -12.17 -4.31 3.29
CA PHE A 36 -11.72 -3.31 2.32
C PHE A 36 -12.60 -2.06 2.43
N ALA A 37 -11.98 -0.91 2.63
CA ALA A 37 -12.66 0.37 2.48
C ALA A 37 -12.87 0.71 1.00
N GLU A 38 -13.77 1.65 0.73
CA GLU A 38 -13.90 2.25 -0.61
C GLU A 38 -12.58 2.95 -1.01
N PRO A 39 -12.19 2.89 -2.29
CA PRO A 39 -10.99 3.57 -2.75
C PRO A 39 -11.11 5.08 -2.59
N THR A 40 -10.00 5.72 -2.25
CA THR A 40 -9.88 7.18 -2.21
C THR A 40 -8.88 7.67 -3.25
N GLU A 41 -9.20 8.80 -3.87
CA GLU A 41 -8.25 9.50 -4.73
C GLU A 41 -7.33 10.37 -3.87
N VAL A 42 -6.03 10.22 -4.09
CA VAL A 42 -5.00 11.00 -3.40
C VAL A 42 -4.06 11.61 -4.43
N GLU A 43 -3.34 12.66 -4.03
CA GLU A 43 -2.31 13.27 -4.86
C GLU A 43 -0.93 12.88 -4.33
N VAL A 44 -0.10 12.30 -5.20
CA VAL A 44 1.29 11.95 -4.88
C VAL A 44 2.20 12.59 -5.91
N ALA A 45 3.13 13.44 -5.46
CA ALA A 45 4.08 14.15 -6.32
C ALA A 45 3.42 14.87 -7.53
N GLY A 46 2.27 15.51 -7.31
CA GLY A 46 1.54 16.23 -8.36
C GLY A 46 0.76 15.35 -9.33
N GLN A 47 0.55 14.06 -9.01
CA GLN A 47 -0.16 13.10 -9.86
C GLN A 47 -1.29 12.44 -9.09
N ARG A 48 -2.35 12.12 -9.82
CA ARG A 48 -3.47 11.33 -9.28
C ARG A 48 -3.00 9.92 -8.96
N ALA A 49 -3.28 9.49 -7.74
CA ALA A 49 -3.07 8.15 -7.25
C ALA A 49 -4.35 7.64 -6.60
N VAL A 50 -4.46 6.32 -6.45
CA VAL A 50 -5.58 5.65 -5.79
C VAL A 50 -5.07 4.94 -4.55
N ARG A 51 -5.73 5.17 -3.41
CA ARG A 51 -5.46 4.48 -2.16
C ARG A 51 -6.60 3.52 -1.83
N TYR A 52 -6.25 2.28 -1.50
CA TYR A 52 -7.11 1.35 -0.78
C TYR A 52 -6.59 1.19 0.64
N THR A 53 -7.49 1.28 1.61
CA THR A 53 -7.20 0.95 3.01
C THR A 53 -7.89 -0.36 3.35
N VAL A 54 -7.14 -1.26 3.94
CA VAL A 54 -7.61 -2.57 4.39
C VAL A 54 -7.42 -2.66 5.89
N SER A 55 -8.48 -3.04 6.59
CA SER A 55 -8.41 -3.36 8.02
C SER A 55 -8.42 -4.87 8.17
N VAL A 56 -7.47 -5.39 8.96
CA VAL A 56 -7.29 -6.82 9.18
C VAL A 56 -7.41 -7.08 10.67
N THR A 57 -8.23 -8.06 11.04
CA THR A 57 -8.45 -8.46 12.45
C THR A 57 -8.39 -9.97 12.59
N GLY A 58 -8.03 -10.45 13.78
CA GLY A 58 -7.90 -11.88 14.05
C GLY A 58 -6.65 -12.51 13.40
N ILE A 59 -5.58 -11.73 13.25
CA ILE A 59 -4.26 -12.21 12.83
C ILE A 59 -3.75 -13.21 13.88
N HIS A 60 -3.22 -14.34 13.43
CA HIS A 60 -2.75 -15.38 14.33
C HIS A 60 -1.48 -14.96 15.06
N GLN A 61 -1.57 -14.84 16.39
CA GLN A 61 -0.41 -14.59 17.26
C GLN A 61 0.45 -15.85 17.40
N ARG A 62 1.73 -15.78 17.00
CA ARG A 62 2.71 -16.86 17.25
C ARG A 62 3.43 -16.66 18.58
N GLN A 63 3.57 -15.41 19.01
CA GLN A 63 4.12 -14.98 20.28
C GLN A 63 3.17 -13.99 20.96
N LEU A 64 3.30 -13.85 22.28
CA LEU A 64 2.42 -12.99 23.08
C LEU A 64 2.43 -11.52 22.64
N CYS A 65 3.53 -11.06 22.06
CA CYS A 65 3.71 -9.68 21.60
C CYS A 65 3.38 -9.48 20.12
N ASP A 66 2.88 -10.51 19.43
CA ASP A 66 2.50 -10.39 18.02
C ASP A 66 1.16 -9.64 17.89
N PRO A 67 1.01 -8.80 16.85
CA PRO A 67 -0.24 -8.09 16.60
C PRO A 67 -1.35 -9.04 16.14
N THR A 68 -2.57 -8.76 16.58
CA THR A 68 -3.82 -9.42 16.17
C THR A 68 -4.57 -8.61 15.11
N GLU A 69 -4.17 -7.37 14.90
CA GLU A 69 -4.82 -6.41 14.04
C GLU A 69 -3.79 -5.64 13.22
N ALA A 70 -4.16 -5.25 12.01
CA ALA A 70 -3.33 -4.42 11.16
C ALA A 70 -4.17 -3.51 10.27
N ILE A 71 -3.59 -2.37 9.91
CA ILE A 71 -4.05 -1.53 8.80
C ILE A 71 -3.05 -1.66 7.67
N PHE A 72 -3.55 -1.93 6.48
CA PHE A 72 -2.74 -2.09 5.28
C PHE A 72 -3.22 -1.13 4.20
N ASP A 73 -2.37 -0.15 3.87
CA ASP A 73 -2.64 0.82 2.83
C ASP A 73 -1.87 0.49 1.56
N VAL A 74 -2.59 0.58 0.45
CA VAL A 74 -2.01 0.40 -0.89
C VAL A 74 -2.27 1.64 -1.70
N VAL A 75 -1.21 2.27 -2.20
CA VAL A 75 -1.27 3.43 -3.09
C VAL A 75 -0.74 3.06 -4.46
N ALA A 76 -1.58 3.14 -5.48
CA ALA A 76 -1.19 2.94 -6.88
C ALA A 76 -1.18 4.26 -7.65
N MET A 77 -0.15 4.45 -8.48
CA MET A 77 0.00 5.62 -9.35
C MET A 77 0.63 5.23 -10.67
N THR A 78 0.43 6.04 -11.71
CA THR A 78 1.09 5.81 -13.00
C THR A 78 2.61 5.98 -12.88
N ALA A 79 3.36 5.04 -13.47
CA ALA A 79 4.82 5.11 -13.54
C ALA A 79 5.29 5.24 -15.00
N TYR A 80 6.28 6.09 -15.25
CA TYR A 80 6.68 6.49 -16.62
C TYR A 80 8.00 5.88 -17.12
N ALA A 81 8.60 4.93 -16.40
CA ALA A 81 9.93 4.40 -16.75
C ALA A 81 9.92 2.97 -17.30
N THR A 82 9.31 2.00 -16.62
CA THR A 82 9.44 0.56 -16.97
C THR A 82 8.19 -0.30 -16.70
N ALA A 83 7.25 0.19 -15.89
CA ALA A 83 5.96 -0.44 -15.61
C ALA A 83 4.87 0.65 -15.66
N PRO A 84 3.65 0.33 -16.13
CA PRO A 84 2.59 1.33 -16.27
C PRO A 84 2.07 1.86 -14.93
N VAL A 85 2.24 1.11 -13.84
CA VAL A 85 1.77 1.46 -12.49
C VAL A 85 2.84 1.13 -11.46
N ALA A 86 3.11 2.07 -10.56
CA ALA A 86 3.84 1.84 -9.32
C ALA A 86 2.86 1.65 -8.17
N VAL A 87 3.16 0.72 -7.27
CA VAL A 87 2.36 0.42 -6.08
C VAL A 87 3.23 0.55 -4.84
N PHE A 88 2.75 1.29 -3.85
CA PHE A 88 3.37 1.43 -2.54
C PHE A 88 2.45 0.81 -1.50
N MET A 89 3.02 0.01 -0.61
CA MET A 89 2.31 -0.70 0.45
C MET A 89 2.83 -0.20 1.80
N ILE A 90 1.92 0.09 2.71
CA ILE A 90 2.23 0.51 4.08
C ILE A 90 1.45 -0.40 5.02
N GLU A 91 2.18 -1.04 5.91
CA GLU A 91 1.64 -1.95 6.92
C GLU A 91 1.84 -1.33 8.30
N LEU A 92 0.74 -1.16 9.04
CA LEU A 92 0.74 -0.66 10.40
C LEU A 92 0.10 -1.71 11.31
N HIS A 93 0.92 -2.39 12.10
CA HIS A 93 0.45 -3.27 13.16
C HIS A 93 -0.33 -2.49 14.23
N GLN A 94 -1.46 -3.03 14.64
CA GLN A 94 -2.37 -2.50 15.65
C GLN A 94 -2.46 -3.47 16.84
N ASP A 95 -3.12 -3.03 17.91
CA ASP A 95 -3.32 -3.81 19.15
C ASP A 95 -2.00 -4.27 19.83
N VAL A 96 -0.94 -3.48 19.68
CA VAL A 96 0.35 -3.69 20.34
C VAL A 96 0.85 -2.40 20.98
N GLU A 97 1.68 -2.52 22.00
CA GLU A 97 2.27 -1.36 22.66
C GLU A 97 3.11 -0.53 21.67
N GLY A 98 2.85 0.78 21.62
CA GLY A 98 3.53 1.67 20.68
C GLY A 98 3.04 1.58 19.24
N ALA A 99 1.89 0.94 18.97
CA ALA A 99 1.26 0.93 17.66
C ALA A 99 1.12 2.36 17.11
N LEU A 100 1.48 2.50 15.83
CA LEU A 100 1.45 3.79 15.14
C LEU A 100 0.02 4.11 14.70
N ASP A 101 -0.36 5.37 14.91
CA ASP A 101 -1.62 5.91 14.42
C ASP A 101 -1.65 5.92 12.87
N HIS A 102 -2.84 5.75 12.31
CA HIS A 102 -3.03 5.69 10.86
C HIS A 102 -2.55 6.94 10.12
N SER A 103 -2.54 8.11 10.77
CA SER A 103 -1.99 9.35 10.21
C SER A 103 -0.50 9.26 9.87
N VAL A 104 0.24 8.29 10.40
CA VAL A 104 1.62 8.02 9.98
C VAL A 104 1.67 7.52 8.53
N ALA A 105 0.68 6.74 8.08
CA ALA A 105 0.59 6.34 6.68
C ALA A 105 0.44 7.57 5.77
N ASP A 106 -0.38 8.54 6.17
CA ASP A 106 -0.55 9.80 5.43
C ASP A 106 0.76 10.57 5.31
N GLN A 107 1.52 10.64 6.42
CA GLN A 107 2.85 11.27 6.43
C GLN A 107 3.80 10.57 5.47
N VAL A 108 3.88 9.23 5.52
CA VAL A 108 4.73 8.44 4.62
C VAL A 108 4.33 8.68 3.16
N ILE A 109 3.04 8.60 2.83
CA ILE A 109 2.52 8.86 1.47
C ILE A 109 2.90 10.26 1.00
N SER A 110 2.80 11.28 1.87
CA SER A 110 3.16 12.66 1.54
C SER A 110 4.66 12.85 1.22
N THR A 111 5.51 11.94 1.68
CA THR A 111 6.95 12.00 1.40
C THR A 111 7.35 11.36 0.07
N ILE A 112 6.44 10.63 -0.60
CA ILE A 112 6.73 9.98 -1.86
C ILE A 112 6.99 11.04 -2.93
N ARG A 113 8.19 10.97 -3.53
CA ARG A 113 8.66 11.87 -4.58
C ARG A 113 9.12 11.08 -5.78
N ARG A 114 9.00 11.68 -6.96
CA ARG A 114 9.66 11.17 -8.16
C ARG A 114 11.13 11.52 -8.11
N THR A 115 11.97 10.54 -8.41
CA THR A 115 13.37 10.78 -8.75
C THR A 115 13.44 11.05 -10.24
N ASP A 116 13.78 12.27 -10.63
CA ASP A 116 14.01 12.58 -12.04
C ASP A 116 15.28 11.85 -12.48
N SER A 117 15.24 11.09 -13.58
CA SER A 117 16.41 10.36 -14.10
C SER A 117 17.58 11.29 -14.54
N LYS A 118 17.44 12.61 -14.41
CA LYS A 118 18.52 13.57 -14.66
C LYS A 118 19.51 13.72 -13.51
N ASP A 119 19.18 13.25 -12.31
CA ASP A 119 20.08 13.36 -11.15
C ASP A 119 21.19 12.28 -11.12
N GLY A 120 21.25 11.42 -12.16
CA GLY A 120 22.25 10.36 -12.31
C GLY A 120 23.44 10.68 -13.23
N VAL A 121 23.53 11.88 -13.81
CA VAL A 121 24.73 12.29 -14.58
C VAL A 121 25.66 13.06 -13.66
N GLY A 122 26.48 12.31 -12.92
CA GLY A 122 27.63 12.84 -12.21
C GLY A 122 28.52 13.61 -13.19
N ASN A 123 28.73 14.88 -12.86
CA ASN A 123 29.57 15.81 -13.59
C ASN A 123 31.03 15.36 -13.48
N GLY A 124 31.54 14.69 -14.52
CA GLY A 124 32.96 14.33 -14.65
C GLY A 124 33.60 15.18 -15.75
N THR A 125 34.08 16.36 -15.37
CA THR A 125 35.09 17.14 -16.12
C THR A 125 36.43 17.03 -15.40
#